data_AF-A0A0Q5Z4D2-F1
#
_entry.id   AF-A0A0Q5Z4D2-F1
#
_cell.length_a   1.000
_cell.length_b   1.000
_cell.length_c   1.000
_cell.angle_alpha   90.00
_cell.angle_beta   90.00
_cell.angle_gamma   90.00
#
_symmetry.space_group_name_H-M   'P 1'
#
loop_
_entity.id
_entity.type
_entity.pdbx_description
1 polymer ?
#
loop_
_entity_poly.entity_id
_entity_poly.type
_entity_poly.pdbx_seq_one_letter_code
_entity_poly.pdbx_strand_id
1 'polypeptide(L)' 'MAIEHLLFGTIRFVSQHHPELLDQLDASLDHLWDKGPDGERDDEAVREVARRFVGSLRAER' A
#
# COMPACT_ATOMS: atom_id res chain seq x y z
N MET A 1 -2.90 -5.05 -13.30
CA MET A 1 -3.84 -4.14 -13.99
C MET A 1 -3.14 -2.82 -14.31
N ALA A 2 -3.58 -2.09 -15.34
CA ALA A 2 -2.95 -0.84 -15.77
C ALA A 2 -2.86 0.22 -14.64
N ILE A 3 -3.89 0.33 -13.81
CA ILE A 3 -3.90 1.28 -12.68
C ILE A 3 -2.87 0.91 -11.61
N GLU A 4 -2.75 -0.37 -11.25
CA GLU A 4 -1.75 -0.83 -10.29
C GLU A 4 -0.33 -0.57 -10.79
N HIS A 5 -0.09 -0.75 -12.10
CA HIS A 5 1.21 -0.46 -12.72
C HIS A 5 1.55 1.03 -12.67
N LEU A 6 0.59 1.89 -13.00
CA LEU A 6 0.77 3.35 -12.91
C LEU A 6 0.96 3.82 -11.47
N LEU A 7 0.18 3.28 -10.53
CA LEU A 7 0.29 3.57 -9.11
C LEU A 7 1.67 3.14 -8.56
N PHE A 8 2.11 1.93 -8.92
CA PHE A 8 3.42 1.42 -8.53
C PHE A 8 4.54 2.32 -9.05
N GLY A 9 4.53 2.63 -10.35
CA GLY A 9 5.51 3.53 -10.96
C GLY A 9 5.53 4.91 -10.31
N THR A 10 4.36 5.44 -9.96
CA THR A 10 4.23 6.75 -9.30
C THR A 10 4.83 6.71 -7.89
N ILE A 11 4.45 5.72 -7.07
CA ILE A 11 4.97 5.61 -5.69
C ILE A 11 6.47 5.35 -5.70
N ARG A 12 6.96 4.47 -6.60
CA ARG A 12 8.39 4.24 -6.81
C ARG A 12 9.13 5.53 -7.17
N PHE A 13 8.58 6.32 -8.08
CA PHE A 13 9.21 7.58 -8.48
C PHE A 13 9.28 8.58 -7.32
N VAL A 14 8.20 8.74 -6.55
CA VAL A 14 8.18 9.66 -5.41
C VAL A 14 9.11 9.18 -4.29
N SER A 15 9.17 7.88 -4.01
CA SER A 15 9.99 7.32 -2.93
C SER A 15 11.50 7.48 -3.16
N GLN A 16 11.94 7.71 -4.40
CA GLN A 16 13.34 8.04 -4.71
C GLN A 16 13.79 9.35 -4.05
N HIS A 17 12.86 10.30 -3.88
CA HIS A 17 13.12 11.60 -3.25
C HIS A 17 12.55 11.70 -1.83
N HIS A 18 11.57 10.87 -1.49
CA HIS A 18 10.88 10.81 -0.19
C HIS A 18 10.87 9.38 0.35
N PRO A 19 12.01 8.84 0.84
CA PRO A 19 12.09 7.45 1.30
C PRO A 19 11.13 7.14 2.46
N GLU A 20 10.79 8.13 3.29
CA GLU A 20 9.83 8.04 4.40
C GLU A 20 8.40 7.70 3.94
N LEU A 21 8.08 7.90 2.66
CA LEU A 21 6.76 7.61 2.11
C LEU A 21 6.38 6.14 2.32
N LEU A 22 7.32 5.21 2.13
CA LEU A 22 7.02 3.79 2.25
C LEU A 22 6.70 3.39 3.69
N ASP A 23 7.35 4.01 4.67
CA ASP A 23 7.08 3.77 6.09
C ASP A 23 5.71 4.33 6.51
N GLN A 24 5.35 5.51 5.99
CA GLN A 24 4.03 6.10 6.22
C GLN A 24 2.91 5.27 5.58
N LEU A 25 3.13 4.76 4.37
CA LEU A 25 2.17 3.88 3.70
C LEU A 25 1.98 2.57 4.47
N ASP A 26 3.08 1.93 4.89
CA ASP A 26 3.05 0.70 5.69
C ASP A 26 2.27 0.90 7.01
N ALA A 27 2.56 1.98 7.75
CA ALA A 27 1.84 2.33 8.97
C ALA A 27 0.35 2.64 8.74
N SER A 28 0.00 3.19 7.58
CA SER A 28 -1.41 3.47 7.24
C SER A 28 -2.23 2.20 6.99
N LEU A 29 -1.58 1.07 6.66
CA LEU A 29 -2.27 -0.20 6.40
C LEU A 29 -2.90 -0.78 7.66
N ASP A 30 -2.35 -0.48 8.84
CA ASP A 30 -2.91 -0.92 10.12
C ASP A 30 -4.25 -0.23 10.42
N HIS A 31 -4.44 0.98 9.89
CA HIS A 31 -5.69 1.75 10.01
C HIS A 31 -6.62 1.61 8.80
N LEU A 32 -6.23 0.77 7.83
CA LEU A 32 -7.02 0.52 6.65
C LEU A 32 -8.34 -0.13 7.11
N TRP A 33 -9.43 0.60 6.89
CA TRP A 33 -10.82 0.16 7.12
C TRP A 33 -11.28 0.10 8.58
N ASP A 34 -10.60 0.78 9.51
CA ASP A 34 -11.02 0.92 10.92
C ASP A 34 -12.47 1.47 11.12
N LYS A 35 -13.16 1.94 10.05
CA LYS A 35 -14.51 2.51 10.09
C LYS A 35 -15.44 2.11 8.92
N GLY A 36 -15.29 0.92 8.34
CA GLY A 36 -16.23 0.44 7.32
C GLY A 36 -17.66 0.26 7.89
N PRO A 37 -18.72 0.80 7.25
CA PRO A 37 -20.07 0.87 7.84
C PRO A 37 -20.82 -0.48 7.96
N ASP A 38 -20.38 -1.53 7.27
CA ASP A 38 -21.26 -2.67 6.99
C ASP A 38 -20.79 -4.02 7.57
N GLY A 39 -19.75 -4.04 8.42
CA GLY A 39 -19.43 -5.18 9.29
C GLY A 39 -19.07 -6.52 8.62
N GLU A 40 -19.12 -6.62 7.29
CA GLU A 40 -18.91 -7.86 6.55
C GLU A 40 -18.04 -7.60 5.32
N ARG A 41 -16.72 -7.61 5.53
CA ARG A 41 -15.75 -8.05 4.52
C ARG A 41 -14.47 -8.47 5.22
N ASP A 42 -13.94 -9.64 4.86
CA ASP A 42 -12.65 -10.10 5.36
C ASP A 42 -11.54 -9.23 4.74
N ASP A 43 -11.22 -8.15 5.45
CA ASP A 43 -10.31 -7.09 5.03
C ASP A 43 -8.83 -7.50 5.13
N GLU A 44 -8.54 -8.66 5.73
CA GLU A 44 -7.17 -9.14 5.85
C GLU A 44 -6.56 -9.46 4.49
N ALA A 45 -7.36 -9.99 3.55
CA ALA A 45 -6.89 -10.23 2.18
C ALA A 45 -6.50 -8.91 1.47
N VAL A 46 -7.22 -7.82 1.73
CA VAL A 46 -6.90 -6.49 1.16
C VAL A 46 -5.64 -5.93 1.81
N ARG A 47 -5.51 -6.04 3.13
CA ARG A 47 -4.29 -5.67 3.86
C ARG A 47 -3.08 -6.47 3.38
N GLU A 48 -3.24 -7.77 3.16
CA GLU A 48 -2.17 -8.64 2.65
C GLU A 48 -1.71 -8.20 1.25
N VAL A 49 -2.65 -7.91 0.33
CA VAL A 49 -2.32 -7.38 -1.00
C VAL A 49 -1.58 -6.05 -0.89
N ALA A 50 -2.04 -5.15 -0.03
CA ALA A 50 -1.38 -3.86 0.18
C ALA A 50 0.03 -4.00 0.78
N ARG A 51 0.22 -4.88 1.78
CA ARG A 51 1.54 -5.19 2.36
C ARG A 51 2.48 -5.78 1.30
N ARG A 52 2.01 -6.69 0.46
CA ARG A 52 2.79 -7.26 -0.66
C ARG A 52 3.20 -6.20 -1.68
N PHE A 53 2.31 -5.24 -1.96
CA PHE A 53 2.58 -4.13 -2.85
C PHE A 53 3.68 -3.21 -2.31
N VAL A 54 3.58 -2.78 -1.04
CA VAL A 54 4.62 -1.98 -0.36
C VAL A 54 5.94 -2.76 -0.26
N GLY A 55 5.89 -4.05 0.06
CA GLY A 55 7.06 -4.93 0.08
C GLY A 55 7.76 -5.00 -1.27
N SER A 56 7.00 -5.10 -2.37
CA SER A 56 7.54 -5.10 -3.73
C SER A 56 8.26 -3.79 -4.07
N LEU A 57 7.71 -2.65 -3.65
CA LEU A 57 8.35 -1.34 -3.83
C LEU A 57 9.67 -1.23 -3.06
N ARG A 58 9.76 -1.82 -1.85
CA ARG A 58 10.99 -1.83 -1.05
C ARG A 58 12.08 -2.73 -1.66
N ALA A 59 11.70 -3.87 -2.24
CA ALA A 59 12.64 -4.82 -2.84
C ALA A 59 13.28 -4.31 -4.16
N GLU A 60 12.65 -3.31 -4.79
CA GLU A 60 13.07 -2.72 -6.07
C GLU A 60 14.04 -1.53 -5.96
N ARG A 61 14.34 -1.09 -4.72
CA ARG A 61 15.26 0.00 -4.40
C ARG A 61 16.67 -0.53 -4.14
#